data_AF-A0A371NPR4-F1
#
_entry.id   AF-A0A371NPR4-F1
#
_cell.length_a   1.000
_cell.length_b   1.000
_cell.length_c   1.000
_cell.angle_alpha   90.00
_cell.angle_beta   90.00
_cell.angle_gamma   90.00
#
_symmetry.space_group_name_H-M   'P 1'
#
loop_
_entity.id
_entity.type
_entity.pdbx_description
1 polymer ?
#
loop_
_entity_poly.entity_id
_entity_poly.type
_entity_poly.pdbx_seq_one_letter_code
_entity_poly.pdbx_strand_id
1 'polypeptide(L)' 'MDDMPESTMKDKNYNLVCVLEASLRNAWTMQTYIEDAEFAEDAELAEWFRKIQHNSLKAGEQGKRMLRDRLAEPGEER' A
#
# COMPACT_ATOMS: atom_id res chain seq x y z
N MET A 1 -23.36 10.79 -4.10
CA MET A 1 -22.27 10.12 -4.85
C MET A 1 -21.88 8.94 -3.99
N ASP A 2 -22.55 7.81 -4.19
CA ASP A 2 -22.50 6.64 -3.30
C ASP A 2 -22.36 5.40 -4.20
N ASP A 3 -21.31 5.41 -5.01
CA ASP A 3 -21.03 4.39 -6.04
C ASP A 3 -19.65 3.76 -5.80
N MET A 4 -19.30 3.62 -4.51
CA MET A 4 -18.19 2.74 -4.14
C MET A 4 -18.76 1.32 -4.08
N PRO A 5 -18.32 0.39 -4.95
CA PRO A 5 -18.81 -0.97 -4.93
C PRO A 5 -18.55 -1.58 -3.55
N GLU A 6 -19.61 -2.08 -2.89
CA GLU A 6 -19.44 -2.87 -1.67
C GLU A 6 -18.52 -4.05 -1.99
N SER A 7 -17.47 -4.24 -1.18
CA SER A 7 -16.59 -5.40 -1.32
C SER A 7 -17.44 -6.68 -1.21
N THR A 8 -17.49 -7.45 -2.29
CA THR A 8 -18.15 -8.76 -2.34
C THR A 8 -17.47 -9.79 -1.42
N MET A 9 -16.25 -9.50 -0.96
CA MET A 9 -15.50 -10.32 -0.02
C MET A 9 -15.23 -9.54 1.27
N LYS A 10 -16.07 -9.76 2.28
CA LYS A 10 -15.98 -9.15 3.62
C LYS A 10 -14.99 -9.90 4.52
N ASP A 11 -13.82 -10.24 4.00
CA ASP A 11 -12.76 -10.91 4.78
C ASP A 11 -11.69 -9.91 5.23
N LYS A 12 -11.50 -9.80 6.54
CA LYS A 12 -10.57 -8.83 7.15
C LYS A 12 -9.11 -9.10 6.78
N ASN A 13 -8.73 -10.35 6.52
CA ASN A 13 -7.37 -10.75 6.18
C ASN A 13 -7.11 -10.52 4.70
N TYR A 14 -8.07 -10.88 3.85
CA TYR A 14 -8.08 -10.56 2.43
C TYR A 14 -7.93 -9.05 2.21
N ASN A 15 -8.78 -8.24 2.85
CA ASN A 15 -8.70 -6.77 2.73
C ASN A 15 -7.32 -6.23 3.15
N LEU A 16 -6.75 -6.76 4.23
CA LEU A 16 -5.41 -6.38 4.68
C LEU A 16 -4.33 -6.76 3.66
N VAL A 17 -4.39 -7.98 3.11
CA VAL A 17 -3.45 -8.45 2.08
C VAL A 17 -3.55 -7.59 0.82
N CYS A 18 -4.76 -7.26 0.36
CA CYS A 18 -4.97 -6.39 -0.79
C CYS A 18 -4.36 -4.99 -0.58
N VAL A 19 -4.60 -4.36 0.58
CA VAL A 19 -4.03 -3.04 0.87
C VAL A 19 -2.51 -3.10 1.00
N LEU A 20 -1.98 -4.17 1.60
CA LEU A 20 -0.54 -4.41 1.70
C LEU A 20 0.10 -4.53 0.30
N GLU A 21 -0.48 -5.35 -0.57
CA GLU A 21 -0.03 -5.56 -1.95
C GLU A 21 -0.06 -4.25 -2.75
N ALA A 22 -1.18 -3.52 -2.68
CA ALA A 22 -1.32 -2.22 -3.32
C ALA A 22 -0.28 -1.21 -2.83
N SER A 23 0.01 -1.18 -1.52
CA SER A 23 1.01 -0.29 -0.93
C SER A 23 2.42 -0.60 -1.44
N LEU A 24 2.81 -1.88 -1.46
CA LEU A 24 4.13 -2.29 -1.94
C LEU A 24 4.29 -2.06 -3.44
N ARG A 25 3.25 -2.35 -4.24
CA ARG A 25 3.23 -2.04 -5.67
C ARG A 25 3.37 -0.55 -5.91
N ASN A 26 2.63 0.28 -5.17
CA ASN A 26 2.71 1.73 -5.31
C ASN A 26 4.11 2.25 -4.97
N ALA A 27 4.74 1.75 -3.90
CA ALA A 27 6.11 2.14 -3.55
C ALA A 27 7.12 1.83 -4.68
N TRP A 28 6.97 0.69 -5.35
CA TRP A 28 7.79 0.34 -6.50
C TRP A 28 7.50 1.22 -7.71
N THR A 29 6.22 1.46 -8.04
CA THR A 29 5.82 2.36 -9.14
C THR A 29 6.32 3.79 -8.93
N MET A 30 6.28 4.31 -7.71
CA MET A 30 6.80 5.65 -7.42
C MET A 30 8.29 5.78 -7.74
N GLN A 31 9.08 4.71 -7.64
CA GLN A 31 10.49 4.76 -8.02
C GLN A 31 10.66 5.18 -9.49
N THR A 32 9.92 4.55 -10.40
CA THR A 32 9.94 4.90 -11.83
C THR A 32 9.48 6.35 -12.06
N TYR A 33 8.43 6.80 -11.37
CA TYR A 33 7.94 8.18 -11.55
C TYR A 33 8.88 9.24 -10.95
N ILE A 34 9.63 8.89 -9.90
CA ILE A 34 10.71 9.75 -9.39
C ILE A 34 11.80 9.89 -10.45
N GLU A 35 12.24 8.78 -11.06
CA GLU A 35 13.26 8.79 -12.11
C GLU A 35 12.81 9.61 -13.33
N ASP A 36 11.55 9.48 -13.74
CA ASP A 36 10.97 10.27 -14.84
C ASP A 36 10.93 11.78 -14.51
N ALA A 37 10.53 12.14 -13.28
CA ALA A 37 10.49 13.53 -12.84
C ALA A 37 11.89 14.15 -12.70
N GLU A 38 12.87 13.38 -12.22
CA GLU A 38 14.28 13.78 -12.17
C GLU A 38 14.84 14.02 -13.59
N PHE A 39 14.52 13.14 -14.55
CA PHE A 39 14.92 13.32 -15.95
C PHE A 39 14.30 14.55 -16.59
N ALA A 40 13.06 14.90 -16.21
CA ALA A 40 12.36 16.09 -16.66
C ALA A 40 12.79 17.38 -15.93
N GLU A 41 13.78 17.31 -15.02
CA GLU A 41 14.24 18.41 -14.16
C GLU A 41 13.12 19.00 -13.25
N ASP A 42 12.07 18.23 -12.96
CA ASP A 42 10.96 18.62 -12.10
C ASP A 42 11.19 18.16 -10.65
N ALA A 43 11.95 18.97 -9.91
CA ALA A 43 12.31 18.67 -8.53
C ALA A 43 11.11 18.66 -7.56
N GLU A 44 10.08 19.47 -7.82
CA GLU A 44 8.89 19.54 -6.97
C GLU A 44 8.08 18.25 -7.09
N LEU A 45 7.88 17.78 -8.32
CA LEU A 45 7.16 16.54 -8.60
C LEU A 45 7.91 15.31 -8.08
N ALA A 46 9.23 15.25 -8.29
CA ALA A 46 10.06 14.17 -7.76
C ALA A 46 9.96 14.08 -6.23
N GLU A 47 10.01 15.22 -5.53
CA GLU A 47 9.88 15.26 -4.08
C GLU A 47 8.48 14.86 -3.59
N TRP A 48 7.44 15.24 -4.32
CA TRP A 48 6.09 14.80 -4.03
C TRP A 48 5.94 13.27 -4.17
N PHE A 49 6.50 12.67 -5.23
CA PHE A 49 6.51 11.20 -5.38
C PHE A 49 7.32 10.49 -4.29
N ARG A 50 8.46 11.04 -3.85
CA ARG A 50 9.22 10.48 -2.70
C ARG A 50 8.39 10.43 -1.42
N LYS A 51 7.58 11.46 -1.16
CA LYS A 51 6.67 11.47 0.00
C LYS A 51 5.60 10.39 -0.12
N ILE A 52 5.03 10.20 -1.31
CA ILE A 52 4.07 9.11 -1.56
C ILE A 52 4.74 7.75 -1.36
N GLN A 53 5.93 7.55 -1.93
CA GLN A 53 6.70 6.31 -1.78
C GLN A 53 6.96 5.99 -0.31
N HIS A 54 7.42 6.97 0.47
CA HIS A 54 7.68 6.81 1.90
C HIS A 54 6.41 6.39 2.66
N ASN A 55 5.27 7.03 2.38
CA ASN A 55 4.00 6.68 2.99
C ASN A 55 3.56 5.26 2.62
N SER A 56 3.72 4.85 1.36
CA SER A 56 3.44 3.49 0.90
C SER A 56 4.31 2.44 1.56
N LEU A 57 5.62 2.70 1.72
CA LEU A 57 6.53 1.81 2.47
C LEU A 57 6.11 1.69 3.93
N LYS A 58 5.80 2.82 4.58
CA LYS A 58 5.33 2.85 5.97
C LYS A 58 4.03 2.05 6.16
N ALA A 59 3.07 2.21 5.24
CA ALA A 59 1.84 1.43 5.23
C ALA A 59 2.12 -0.07 5.04
N GLY A 60 3.02 -0.43 4.12
CA GLY A 60 3.44 -1.80 3.90
C GLY A 60 4.06 -2.46 5.14
N GLU A 61 4.94 -1.75 5.86
CA GLU A 61 5.53 -2.27 7.10
C GLU A 61 4.49 -2.46 8.22
N GLN A 62 3.52 -1.55 8.34
CA GLN A 62 2.43 -1.72 9.29
C GLN A 62 1.54 -2.91 8.91
N GLY A 63 1.18 -3.04 7.63
CA GLY A 63 0.38 -4.15 7.13
C GLY A 63 1.05 -5.51 7.34
N LYS A 64 2.36 -5.62 7.09
CA LYS A 64 3.13 -6.85 7.37
C LYS A 64 3.10 -7.24 8.84
N ARG A 65 3.25 -6.28 9.76
CA ARG A 65 3.17 -6.56 11.21
C ARG A 65 1.78 -7.06 11.60
N MET A 66 0.73 -6.38 11.15
CA MET A 66 -0.65 -6.82 11.40
C MET A 66 -0.92 -8.22 10.84
N LEU A 67 -0.43 -8.51 9.63
CA LEU A 67 -0.62 -9.81 9.00
C LEU A 67 0.11 -10.92 9.78
N ARG A 68 1.36 -10.67 10.18
CA ARG A 68 2.13 -11.60 11.02
C ARG A 68 1.39 -11.92 12.31
N ASP A 69 0.90 -10.91 13.02
CA ASP A 69 0.24 -11.09 14.31
C ASP A 69 -1.03 -11.94 14.14
N ARG A 70 -1.81 -11.70 13.07
CA ARG A 70 -3.00 -12.50 12.75
C ARG A 70 -2.72 -13.94 12.31
N LEU A 71 -1.56 -14.20 11.71
CA LEU A 71 -1.14 -15.56 11.33
C LEU A 71 -0.54 -16.33 12.52
N ALA A 72 -0.04 -15.62 13.53
CA ALA A 72 0.51 -16.21 14.74
C ALA A 72 -0.58 -16.58 15.77
N GLU A 73 -1.77 -15.97 15.68
CA GLU A 73 -2.94 -16.37 16.44
C GLU A 73 -3.51 -17.68 15.86
N PRO A 74 -3.60 -18.78 16.65
CA PRO A 74 -4.32 -19.97 16.20
C PRO A 74 -5.77 -19.55 15.93
N GLY A 75 -6.23 -19.82 14.71
CA GLY A 75 -7.47 -19.30 14.17
C GLY A 75 -8.62 -19.40 15.17
N GLU A 76 -9.26 -18.28 15.45
CA GLU A 76 -10.57 -18.28 16.08
C GLU A 76 -11.55 -18.86 15.05
N GLU A 77 -11.70 -20.19 15.07
CA GLU A 77 -12.87 -20.87 14.51
C GLU A 77 -14.11 -20.22 15.13
N ARG A 78 -14.81 -19.42 14.33
CA ARG A 78 -16.20 -19.06 14.55
C ARG A 78 -16.98 -19.38 13.30
#